data_AF-A0A1I1NI62-F1
#
_entry.id   AF-A0A1I1NI62-F1
#
_cell.length_a   1.000
_cell.length_b   1.000
_cell.length_c   1.000
_cell.angle_alpha   90.00
_cell.angle_beta   90.00
_cell.angle_gamma   90.00
#
_symmetry.space_group_name_H-M   'P 1'
#
loop_
_entity.id
_entity.type
_entity.pdbx_description
1 polymer ?
#
loop_
_entity_poly.entity_id
_entity_poly.type
_entity_poly.pdbx_seq_one_letter_code
_entity_poly.pdbx_strand_id
1 'polypeptide(L)'
;MSRIMKQNKKIEFFIENFMINCKLKELSVKIMDSYEKMLKLFAKYLEEEYKITSIEKIEGEHVKDYLVFTKERGTYSYVTNIKSIVL
;
A
#
# COMPACT_ATOMS: atom_id res chain seq x y z
N MET A 1 16.24 9.52 -31.13
CA MET A 1 16.23 8.75 -29.86
C MET A 1 15.44 9.53 -28.83
N SER A 2 14.17 9.16 -28.63
CA SER A 2 13.29 9.85 -27.69
C SER A 2 13.83 9.64 -26.28
N ARG A 3 14.25 10.72 -25.60
CA ARG A 3 14.46 10.72 -24.15
C ARG A 3 13.13 10.32 -23.53
N ILE A 4 13.02 9.09 -23.05
CA ILE A 4 11.90 8.67 -22.23
C ILE A 4 11.98 9.52 -20.96
N MET A 5 11.15 10.56 -20.90
CA MET A 5 11.00 11.38 -19.71
C MET A 5 10.52 10.44 -18.60
N LYS A 6 11.35 10.28 -17.56
CA LYS A 6 11.01 9.51 -16.36
C LYS A 6 9.81 10.21 -15.72
N GLN A 7 8.61 9.74 -16.03
CA GLN A 7 7.40 10.26 -15.41
C GLN A 7 7.50 9.94 -13.92
N ASN A 8 7.42 10.98 -13.07
CA ASN A 8 7.37 10.79 -11.63
C ASN A 8 5.99 10.19 -11.29
N LYS A 9 5.92 8.87 -11.34
CA LYS A 9 4.68 8.14 -11.10
C LYS A 9 4.44 8.08 -9.59
N LYS A 10 3.23 8.46 -9.19
CA LYS A 10 2.80 8.37 -7.80
C LYS A 10 2.71 6.91 -7.35
N ILE A 11 2.75 6.68 -6.04
CA ILE A 11 2.63 5.34 -5.44
C ILE A 11 1.37 4.61 -5.95
N GLU A 12 0.26 5.33 -6.14
CA GLU A 12 -1.02 4.82 -6.63
C GLU A 12 -0.89 4.12 -7.98
N PHE A 13 -0.08 4.66 -8.91
CA PHE A 13 0.18 4.01 -10.21
C PHE A 13 0.81 2.63 -10.04
N PHE A 14 1.73 2.49 -9.08
CA PHE A 14 2.39 1.21 -8.81
C PHE A 14 1.45 0.22 -8.14
N ILE A 15 0.54 0.71 -7.28
CA ILE A 15 -0.52 -0.12 -6.69
C ILE A 15 -1.43 -0.67 -7.80
N GLU A 16 -1.90 0.16 -8.73
CA GLU A 16 -2.75 -0.29 -9.85
C GLU A 16 -2.02 -1.32 -10.73
N ASN A 17 -0.75 -1.05 -11.06
CA ASN A 17 0.06 -1.99 -11.85
C ASN A 17 0.27 -3.33 -11.12
N PHE A 18 0.43 -3.31 -9.79
CA PHE A 18 0.51 -4.51 -8.97
C PHE A 18 -0.82 -5.29 -8.98
N MET A 19 -1.97 -4.59 -8.92
CA MET A 19 -3.28 -5.22 -8.98
C MET A 19 -3.57 -5.88 -10.34
N ILE A 20 -3.13 -5.26 -11.44
CA ILE A 20 -3.18 -5.87 -12.78
C ILE A 20 -2.37 -7.18 -12.80
N ASN A 21 -1.15 -7.18 -12.24
CA ASN A 21 -0.33 -8.38 -12.16
C ASN A 21 -1.01 -9.47 -11.31
N CYS A 22 -1.64 -9.11 -10.20
CA CYS A 22 -2.38 -10.06 -9.38
C CYS A 22 -3.55 -10.69 -10.14
N LYS A 23 -4.27 -9.91 -10.95
CA LYS A 23 -5.34 -10.40 -11.81
C LYS A 23 -4.83 -11.38 -12.87
N LEU A 24 -3.68 -11.09 -13.49
CA LEU A 24 -3.05 -11.98 -14.47
C LEU A 24 -2.59 -13.31 -13.85
N LYS A 25 -2.31 -13.32 -12.54
CA LYS A 25 -1.95 -14.51 -11.77
C LYS A 25 -3.17 -15.23 -11.16
N GLU A 26 -4.39 -14.80 -11.51
CA GLU A 26 -5.64 -15.39 -11.04
C GLU A 26 -5.77 -15.45 -9.50
N LEU A 27 -5.22 -14.44 -8.79
CA LEU A 27 -5.45 -14.34 -7.34
C LEU A 27 -6.93 -14.12 -7.07
N SER A 28 -7.43 -14.69 -5.96
CA SER A 28 -8.82 -14.48 -5.58
C SER A 28 -9.09 -13.00 -5.29
N VAL A 29 -10.31 -12.56 -5.63
CA VAL A 29 -10.78 -11.18 -5.40
C VAL A 29 -10.55 -10.74 -3.95
N LYS A 30 -10.82 -11.64 -3.00
CA LYS A 30 -10.62 -11.39 -1.57
C LYS A 30 -9.16 -11.09 -1.20
N ILE A 31 -8.20 -11.79 -1.82
CA ILE A 31 -6.77 -11.55 -1.57
C ILE A 31 -6.35 -10.22 -2.21
N MET A 32 -6.82 -9.97 -3.43
CA MET A 32 -6.58 -8.71 -4.14
C MET A 32 -7.09 -7.52 -3.34
N ASP A 33 -8.34 -7.55 -2.85
CA ASP A 33 -8.93 -6.50 -2.03
C ASP A 33 -8.11 -6.24 -0.75
N SER A 34 -7.65 -7.32 -0.11
CA SER A 34 -6.82 -7.22 1.10
C SER A 34 -5.47 -6.56 0.80
N TYR A 35 -4.84 -6.90 -0.32
CA TYR A 35 -3.56 -6.31 -0.73
C TYR A 35 -3.71 -4.84 -1.10
N GLU A 36 -4.70 -4.51 -1.92
CA GLU A 36 -4.97 -3.13 -2.33
C GLU A 36 -5.19 -2.23 -1.12
N LYS A 37 -6.02 -2.68 -0.18
CA LYS A 37 -6.32 -1.94 1.04
C LYS A 37 -5.07 -1.71 1.88
N MET A 38 -4.25 -2.74 2.12
CA MET A 38 -3.01 -2.57 2.88
C MET A 38 -2.04 -1.60 2.19
N LEU A 39 -1.85 -1.72 0.87
CA LEU A 39 -0.97 -0.84 0.12
C LEU A 39 -1.45 0.62 0.12
N LYS A 40 -2.77 0.84 0.01
CA LYS A 40 -3.37 2.19 0.12
C LYS A 40 -3.19 2.80 1.51
N LEU A 41 -3.36 2.00 2.57
CA LEU A 41 -3.14 2.48 3.94
C LEU A 41 -1.67 2.86 4.17
N PHE A 42 -0.74 2.07 3.64
CA PHE A 42 0.68 2.39 3.69
C PHE A 42 1.01 3.66 2.89
N ALA A 43 0.49 3.80 1.68
CA ALA A 43 0.68 5.00 0.86
C ALA A 43 0.17 6.27 1.58
N LYS A 44 -1.01 6.18 2.20
CA LYS A 44 -1.58 7.27 3.00
C LYS A 44 -0.69 7.64 4.19
N TYR A 45 -0.19 6.64 4.92
CA TYR A 45 0.74 6.86 6.04
C TYR A 45 2.00 7.60 5.60
N LEU A 46 2.60 7.19 4.48
CA LEU A 46 3.80 7.85 3.93
C LEU A 46 3.54 9.31 3.54
N GLU A 47 2.36 9.61 3.00
CA GLU A 47 1.98 10.97 2.65
C GLU A 47 1.69 11.84 3.89
N GLU A 48 1.01 11.29 4.89
CA GLU A 48 0.64 12.01 6.10
C GLU A 48 1.88 12.33 6.97
N GLU A 49 2.71 11.33 7.26
CA GLU A 49 3.85 11.46 8.19
C GLU A 49 5.12 12.01 7.51
N TYR A 50 5.40 11.63 6.26
CA TYR A 50 6.67 11.95 5.58
C TYR A 50 6.51 12.81 4.31
N LYS A 51 5.27 13.10 3.88
CA LYS A 51 4.98 13.81 2.60
C LYS A 51 5.56 13.11 1.38
N ILE A 52 5.69 11.78 1.46
CA ILE A 52 6.22 10.95 0.38
C ILE A 52 5.08 10.45 -0.49
N THR A 53 5.12 10.86 -1.77
CA THR A 53 4.15 10.44 -2.80
C THR A 53 4.82 9.69 -3.96
N SER A 54 6.14 9.56 -3.93
CA SER A 54 6.94 8.89 -4.96
C SER A 54 7.66 7.68 -4.38
N ILE A 55 7.59 6.56 -5.09
CA ILE A 55 8.16 5.29 -4.62
C ILE A 55 9.69 5.35 -4.41
N GLU A 56 10.36 6.24 -5.15
CA GLU A 56 11.82 6.41 -5.12
C GLU A 56 12.33 7.04 -3.82
N LYS A 57 11.43 7.67 -3.06
CA LYS A 57 11.74 8.29 -1.77
C LYS A 57 11.45 7.37 -0.59
N ILE A 58 10.91 6.16 -0.83
CA ILE A 58 10.58 5.23 0.25
C ILE A 58 11.85 4.50 0.66
N GLU A 59 12.24 4.66 1.92
CA GLU A 59 13.37 3.95 2.51
C GLU A 59 12.91 2.84 3.47
N GLY A 60 13.83 1.92 3.78
CA GLY A 60 13.54 0.80 4.67
C GLY A 60 13.14 1.23 6.09
N GLU A 61 13.58 2.40 6.54
CA GLU A 61 13.17 2.99 7.82
C GLU A 61 11.66 3.27 7.85
N HIS A 62 11.10 3.79 6.76
CA HIS A 62 9.68 4.16 6.70
C HIS A 62 8.77 2.94 6.80
N VAL A 63 9.23 1.80 6.27
CA VAL A 63 8.54 0.52 6.40
C VAL A 63 8.58 0.03 7.85
N LYS A 64 9.73 0.13 8.53
CA LYS A 64 9.86 -0.25 9.95
C LYS A 64 8.97 0.63 10.83
N ASP A 65 8.97 1.93 10.60
CA ASP A 65 8.16 2.89 11.34
C ASP A 65 6.67 2.61 11.14
N TYR A 66 6.26 2.27 9.91
CA TYR A 66 4.88 1.83 9.65
C TYR A 66 4.50 0.56 10.43
N LEU A 67 5.40 -0.41 10.52
CA LEU A 67 5.15 -1.64 11.29
C LEU A 67 5.05 -1.36 12.80
N VAL A 68 5.85 -0.43 13.33
CA VAL A 68 5.75 0.03 14.72
C VAL A 68 4.44 0.79 14.93
N PHE A 69 4.13 1.76 14.07
CA PHE A 69 2.90 2.55 14.09
C PHE A 69 1.63 1.68 14.12
N THR A 70 1.57 0.65 13.27
CA THR A 70 0.43 -0.28 13.22
C THR A 70 0.33 -1.18 14.45
N LYS A 71 1.45 -1.44 15.14
CA LYS A 71 1.51 -2.22 16.38
C LYS A 71 1.11 -1.39 17.60
N GLU A 72 1.57 -0.15 17.69
CA GLU A 72 1.37 0.74 18.85
C GLU A 72 -0.03 1.35 18.91
N ARG A 73 -0.65 1.68 17.78
CA ARG A 73 -2.05 2.15 17.74
C ARG A 73 -3.09 1.06 18.01
N GLY A 74 -2.65 -0.17 18.28
CA GLY A 74 -3.51 -1.34 18.36
C GLY A 74 -3.88 -1.83 16.97
N THR A 75 -3.47 -3.06 16.67
CA THR A 75 -3.83 -3.85 15.47
C THR A 75 -5.36 -4.00 15.27
N TYR A 76 -6.16 -3.61 16.27
CA TYR A 76 -7.62 -3.78 16.31
C TYR A 76 -8.46 -2.54 16.00
N SER A 77 -7.91 -1.40 15.56
CA SER A 77 -8.76 -0.24 15.19
C SER A 77 -8.55 0.30 13.77
N TYR A 78 -7.45 -0.06 13.09
CA TYR A 78 -7.21 0.40 11.71
C TYR A 78 -7.58 -0.65 10.64
N VAL A 79 -7.61 -1.94 11.01
CA VAL A 79 -7.86 -3.07 10.08
C VAL A 79 -9.15 -3.86 10.44
N THR A 80 -9.83 -3.55 11.54
CA THR A 80 -10.97 -4.32 12.10
C THR A 80 -12.34 -4.07 11.45
N ASN A 81 -12.36 -3.78 10.16
CA ASN A 81 -13.57 -4.05 9.37
C ASN A 81 -13.35 -5.16 8.34
N ILE A 82 -12.51 -6.16 8.64
CA ILE A 82 -12.32 -7.30 7.72
C ILE A 82 -12.36 -8.67 8.40
N LYS A 83 -12.63 -8.79 9.70
CA LYS A 83 -13.01 -10.08 10.33
C LYS A 83 -13.42 -9.89 11.79
N SER A 84 -14.71 -9.87 12.07
CA SER A 84 -15.35 -10.69 13.11
C SER A 84 -16.81 -10.28 13.36
N ILE A 85 -17.70 -10.82 12.53
CA ILE A 85 -19.04 -11.30 12.93
C ILE A 85 -19.09 -12.66 12.21
N VAL A 86 -18.67 -13.77 12.82
CA VAL A 86 -19.45 -14.62 13.73
C VAL A 86 -20.93 -14.66 13.34
N LEU A 87 -21.26 -15.52 12.38
CA LEU A 87 -22.15 -16.68 12.55
C LEU A 87 -21.91 -17.64 11.38
#